data_AF-A0A843CLM7-F1
#
_entry.id   AF-A0A843CLM7-F1
#
_cell.length_a   1.000
_cell.length_b   1.000
_cell.length_c   1.000
_cell.angle_alpha   90.00
_cell.angle_beta   90.00
_cell.angle_gamma   90.00
#
_symmetry.space_group_name_H-M   'P 1'
#
loop_
_entity.id
_entity.type
_entity.pdbx_description
1 polymer ?
#
loop_
_entity_poly.entity_id
_entity_poly.type
_entity_poly.pdbx_seq_one_letter_code
_entity_poly.pdbx_strand_id
1 'polypeptide(L)'
;MRFKNNTLPVKSIRQNHTPNGEQIRMMETFTQMVNDCIKIGLENNCSTLKRLSKLAYRKLQSYDIMSYYKLNAISQAAGILQNRKQSIKRGIKTKSPFVRKLFLVNCYNFKINGCLLSIPYKLRQSIHILLNEYTQKILSDPA
;
A
#
# COMPACT_ATOMS: atom_id res chain seq x y z
N MET A 1 8.15 -7.81 -31.20
CA MET A 1 9.03 -8.54 -30.25
C MET A 1 8.17 -9.00 -29.07
N ARG A 2 7.80 -10.29 -29.01
CA ARG A 2 6.98 -10.85 -27.91
C ARG A 2 7.94 -11.34 -26.82
N PHE A 3 7.94 -10.70 -25.65
CA PHE A 3 8.61 -11.26 -24.48
C PHE A 3 7.91 -12.59 -24.12
N LYS A 4 8.62 -13.71 -24.26
CA LYS A 4 8.20 -14.98 -23.66
C LYS A 4 8.35 -14.79 -22.14
N ASN A 5 7.27 -14.43 -21.46
CA ASN A 5 7.25 -14.40 -20.00
C ASN A 5 7.24 -15.86 -19.50
N ASN A 6 8.42 -16.38 -19.16
CA ASN A 6 8.56 -17.59 -18.35
C ASN A 6 8.09 -17.22 -16.93
N THR A 7 6.78 -17.31 -16.69
CA THR A 7 6.18 -16.98 -15.40
C THR A 7 6.44 -18.12 -14.44
N LEU A 8 7.53 -18.02 -13.68
CA LEU A 8 7.76 -18.89 -12.53
C LEU A 8 6.76 -18.54 -11.42
N PRO A 9 6.21 -19.53 -10.71
CA PRO A 9 5.33 -19.28 -9.58
C PRO A 9 6.08 -18.51 -8.49
N VAL A 10 5.44 -17.50 -7.90
CA VAL A 10 6.00 -16.72 -6.80
C VAL A 10 5.47 -17.28 -5.48
N LYS A 11 6.37 -17.77 -4.62
CA LYS A 11 6.04 -18.21 -3.26
C LYS A 11 5.60 -17.00 -2.44
N SER A 12 4.49 -17.13 -1.73
CA SER A 12 3.99 -16.11 -0.80
C SER A 12 3.73 -16.71 0.57
N ILE A 13 3.92 -15.90 1.61
CA ILE A 13 3.78 -16.31 3.00
C ILE A 13 3.06 -15.21 3.79
N ARG A 14 2.22 -15.61 4.74
CA ARG A 14 1.50 -14.72 5.64
C ARG A 14 1.89 -15.01 7.08
N GLN A 15 2.22 -13.95 7.80
CA GLN A 15 2.42 -13.97 9.25
C GLN A 15 1.45 -13.01 9.93
N ASN A 16 0.87 -13.44 11.04
CA ASN A 16 0.12 -12.56 11.93
C ASN A 16 1.10 -11.82 12.84
N HIS A 17 0.87 -10.52 13.05
CA HIS A 17 1.70 -9.66 13.87
C HIS A 17 0.82 -8.66 14.61
N THR A 18 1.10 -8.45 15.90
CA THR A 18 0.42 -7.44 16.71
C THR A 18 1.17 -6.11 16.58
N PRO A 19 0.55 -5.07 15.99
CA PRO A 19 1.26 -3.83 15.71
C PRO A 19 1.56 -3.05 17.00
N ASN A 20 2.76 -2.49 17.09
CA ASN A 20 3.14 -1.55 18.14
C ASN A 20 2.61 -0.13 17.83
N GLY A 21 2.78 0.81 18.77
CA GLY A 21 2.28 2.18 18.60
C GLY A 21 2.82 2.93 17.38
N GLU A 22 4.08 2.68 16.98
CA GLU A 22 4.66 3.30 15.77
C GLU A 22 4.03 2.73 14.50
N GLN A 23 3.83 1.42 14.45
CA GLN A 23 3.17 0.72 13.35
C GLN A 23 1.73 1.20 13.20
N ILE A 24 1.01 1.39 14.31
CA ILE A 24 -0.36 1.93 14.31
C ILE A 24 -0.37 3.34 13.71
N ARG A 25 0.48 4.26 14.21
CA ARG A 25 0.57 5.63 13.66
C ARG A 25 0.92 5.64 12.18
N MET A 26 1.79 4.75 11.73
CA MET A 26 2.14 4.61 10.32
C MET A 26 0.95 4.16 9.47
N MET A 27 0.17 3.18 9.95
CA MET A 27 -1.06 2.72 9.28
C MET A 27 -2.13 3.81 9.26
N GLU A 28 -2.26 4.60 10.33
CA GLU A 28 -3.16 5.76 10.39
C GLU A 28 -2.79 6.80 9.35
N THR A 29 -1.53 7.23 9.33
CA THR A 29 -1.00 8.17 8.33
C THR A 29 -1.26 7.67 6.91
N PHE A 30 -0.99 6.39 6.63
CA PHE A 30 -1.23 5.81 5.31
C PHE A 30 -2.73 5.82 4.95
N THR A 31 -3.58 5.41 5.88
CA THR A 31 -5.05 5.39 5.67
C THR A 31 -5.58 6.80 5.43
N GLN A 32 -5.06 7.80 6.13
CA GLN A 32 -5.41 9.20 5.93
C GLN A 32 -4.97 9.70 4.54
N MET A 33 -3.74 9.40 4.11
CA MET A 33 -3.29 9.73 2.75
C MET A 33 -4.18 9.10 1.67
N VAL A 34 -4.62 7.85 1.85
CA VAL A 34 -5.54 7.19 0.92
C VAL A 34 -6.88 7.92 0.88
N ASN A 35 -7.44 8.29 2.03
CA ASN A 35 -8.71 9.01 2.11
C ASN A 35 -8.63 10.42 1.50
N ASP A 36 -7.53 11.14 1.70
CA ASP A 36 -7.29 12.42 1.04
C ASP A 36 -7.22 12.28 -0.48
N CYS A 37 -6.53 11.24 -0.97
CA CYS A 37 -6.50 10.93 -2.39
C CYS A 37 -7.89 10.58 -2.94
N ILE A 38 -8.71 9.82 -2.19
CA ILE A 38 -10.09 9.51 -2.55
C ILE A 38 -10.90 10.80 -2.64
N LYS A 39 -10.80 11.69 -1.64
CA LYS A 39 -11.48 12.99 -1.63
C LYS A 39 -11.12 13.81 -2.87
N ILE A 40 -9.83 13.98 -3.15
CA ILE A 40 -9.33 14.68 -4.35
C ILE A 40 -9.87 14.03 -5.63
N GLY A 41 -9.87 12.71 -5.71
CA GLY A 41 -10.37 11.97 -6.87
C GLY A 41 -11.87 12.16 -7.10
N LEU A 42 -12.67 12.20 -6.04
CA LEU A 42 -14.11 12.50 -6.12
C LEU A 42 -14.37 13.94 -6.57
N GLU A 43 -13.71 14.92 -5.95
CA GLU A 43 -13.84 16.35 -6.27
C GLU A 43 -13.48 16.65 -7.74
N ASN A 44 -12.55 15.88 -8.32
CA ASN A 44 -12.06 16.08 -9.69
C ASN A 44 -12.62 15.08 -10.72
N ASN A 45 -13.56 14.22 -10.33
CA ASN A 45 -14.07 13.10 -11.13
C ASN A 45 -12.92 12.31 -11.81
N CYS A 46 -11.95 11.88 -11.01
CA CYS A 46 -10.70 11.28 -11.45
C CYS A 46 -10.50 9.91 -10.78
N SER A 47 -10.35 8.87 -11.60
CA SER A 47 -10.07 7.50 -11.13
C SER A 47 -8.78 6.88 -11.71
N THR A 48 -8.08 7.58 -12.59
CA THR A 48 -6.85 7.06 -13.21
C THR A 48 -5.62 7.41 -12.38
N LEU A 49 -4.71 6.46 -12.22
CA LEU A 49 -3.48 6.64 -11.45
C LEU A 49 -2.69 7.87 -11.91
N LYS A 50 -2.44 7.99 -13.23
CA LYS A 50 -1.66 9.10 -13.80
C LYS A 50 -2.22 10.48 -13.44
N ARG A 51 -3.54 10.68 -13.57
CA ARG A 51 -4.16 11.98 -13.29
C ARG A 51 -4.25 12.22 -11.78
N LEU A 52 -4.57 11.20 -10.99
CA LEU A 52 -4.64 11.32 -9.54
C LEU A 52 -3.27 11.65 -8.94
N SER A 53 -2.18 11.05 -9.44
CA SER A 53 -0.83 11.40 -9.01
C SER A 53 -0.50 12.86 -9.22
N LYS A 54 -0.85 13.44 -10.37
CA LYS A 54 -0.62 14.87 -10.65
C LYS A 54 -1.37 15.78 -9.67
N LEU A 55 -2.59 15.41 -9.30
CA LEU A 55 -3.45 16.19 -8.41
C LEU A 55 -3.06 16.05 -6.93
N ALA A 56 -2.79 14.83 -6.49
CA ALA A 56 -2.64 14.51 -5.07
C ALA A 56 -1.20 14.56 -4.56
N TYR A 57 -0.19 14.27 -5.39
CA TYR A 57 1.17 14.06 -4.89
C TYR A 57 1.76 15.27 -4.15
N ARG A 58 1.55 16.49 -4.67
CA ARG A 58 1.96 17.73 -3.99
C ARG A 58 1.23 17.93 -2.67
N LYS A 59 -0.08 17.61 -2.61
CA LYS A 59 -0.87 17.72 -1.37
C LYS A 59 -0.39 16.75 -0.30
N LEU A 60 0.16 15.60 -0.69
CA LEU A 60 0.73 14.64 0.26
C LEU A 60 2.12 15.04 0.79
N GLN A 61 2.74 16.13 0.31
CA GLN A 61 4.09 16.49 0.76
C GLN A 61 4.16 16.84 2.25
N SER A 62 3.08 17.35 2.84
CA SER A 62 2.98 17.67 4.27
C SER A 62 3.07 16.45 5.20
N TYR A 63 2.80 15.24 4.69
CA TYR A 63 2.94 14.03 5.48
C TYR A 63 4.41 13.67 5.70
N ASP A 64 4.80 13.56 6.97
CA ASP A 64 6.11 13.09 7.41
C ASP A 64 6.22 11.56 7.31
N ILE A 65 6.35 11.08 6.08
CA ILE A 65 6.49 9.68 5.71
C ILE A 65 7.24 9.57 4.38
N MET A 66 7.90 8.44 4.15
CA MET A 66 8.66 8.24 2.92
C MET A 66 7.81 8.32 1.64
N SER A 67 8.39 8.90 0.59
CA SER A 67 7.68 9.26 -0.65
C SER A 67 7.00 8.09 -1.36
N TYR A 68 7.54 6.87 -1.28
CA TYR A 68 6.91 5.70 -1.91
C TYR A 68 5.58 5.31 -1.24
N TYR A 69 5.36 5.63 0.05
CA TYR A 69 4.03 5.48 0.67
C TYR A 69 3.01 6.44 0.06
N LYS A 70 3.44 7.64 -0.34
CA LYS A 70 2.57 8.62 -1.01
C LYS A 70 2.10 8.08 -2.36
N LEU A 71 3.00 7.50 -3.14
CA LEU A 71 2.67 6.84 -4.41
C LEU A 71 1.76 5.62 -4.22
N ASN A 72 2.02 4.80 -3.20
CA ASN A 72 1.18 3.65 -2.89
C ASN A 72 -0.22 4.06 -2.44
N ALA A 73 -0.34 5.12 -1.62
CA ALA A 73 -1.63 5.66 -1.21
C ALA A 73 -2.46 6.15 -2.42
N ILE A 74 -1.82 6.85 -3.35
CA ILE A 74 -2.44 7.29 -4.61
C ILE A 74 -2.88 6.07 -5.45
N SER A 75 -2.04 5.04 -5.56
CA SER A 75 -2.37 3.81 -6.28
C SER A 75 -3.58 3.09 -5.69
N GLN A 76 -3.63 2.95 -4.37
CA GLN A 76 -4.78 2.37 -3.65
C GLN A 76 -6.05 3.19 -3.88
N ALA A 77 -5.99 4.51 -3.74
CA ALA A 77 -7.13 5.39 -3.98
C ALA A 77 -7.64 5.30 -5.43
N ALA A 78 -6.74 5.29 -6.41
CA ALA A 78 -7.11 5.13 -7.83
C ALA A 78 -7.82 3.80 -8.08
N GLY A 79 -7.33 2.69 -7.51
CA GLY A 79 -7.97 1.38 -7.59
C GLY A 79 -9.38 1.38 -6.99
N ILE A 80 -9.55 1.94 -5.79
CA ILE A 80 -10.86 2.06 -5.12
C ILE A 80 -11.84 2.87 -5.98
N LEU A 81 -11.42 4.03 -6.47
CA LEU A 81 -12.25 4.90 -7.31
C LEU A 81 -12.63 4.25 -8.64
N GLN A 82 -11.68 3.56 -9.27
CA GLN A 82 -11.91 2.86 -10.53
C GLN A 82 -12.90 1.71 -10.36
N ASN A 83 -12.74 0.89 -9.30
CA ASN A 83 -13.67 -0.19 -8.98
C ASN A 83 -15.07 0.37 -8.70
N ARG A 84 -15.18 1.45 -7.92
CA ARG A 84 -16.46 2.12 -7.68
C ARG A 84 -17.11 2.62 -8.96
N LYS A 85 -16.34 3.25 -9.86
CA LYS A 85 -16.83 3.71 -11.16
C LYS A 85 -17.38 2.55 -12.01
N GLN A 86 -16.70 1.39 -12.00
CA GLN A 86 -17.17 0.20 -12.69
C GLN A 86 -18.44 -0.38 -12.07
N SER A 87 -18.54 -0.44 -10.73
CA SER A 87 -19.76 -0.89 -10.05
C SER A 87 -20.96 0.01 -10.37
N ILE A 88 -20.78 1.34 -10.35
CA ILE A 88 -21.83 2.30 -10.74
C ILE A 88 -22.26 2.07 -12.19
N LYS A 89 -21.31 1.88 -13.11
CA LYS A 89 -21.60 1.58 -14.52
C LYS A 89 -22.44 0.31 -14.69
N ARG A 90 -22.31 -0.67 -13.78
CA ARG A 90 -23.07 -1.92 -13.77
C ARG A 90 -24.40 -1.83 -13.00
N GLY A 91 -24.78 -0.64 -12.51
CA GLY A 91 -26.00 -0.47 -11.70
C GLY A 91 -25.92 -1.02 -10.28
N ILE A 92 -24.72 -1.39 -9.81
CA ILE A 92 -24.51 -1.94 -8.46
C ILE A 92 -24.45 -0.78 -7.46
N LYS A 93 -25.31 -0.80 -6.43
CA LYS A 93 -25.29 0.18 -5.35
C LYS A 93 -23.93 0.15 -4.64
N THR A 94 -23.21 1.27 -4.66
CA THR A 94 -21.88 1.38 -4.04
C THR A 94 -21.94 2.03 -2.68
N LYS A 95 -21.13 1.53 -1.74
CA LYS A 95 -20.92 2.16 -0.43
C LYS A 95 -19.95 3.34 -0.56
N SER A 96 -19.76 4.05 0.55
CA SER A 96 -18.74 5.10 0.66
C SER A 96 -17.35 4.53 0.30
N PRO A 97 -16.57 5.19 -0.57
CA PRO A 97 -15.24 4.71 -0.96
C PRO A 97 -14.18 4.93 0.12
N PHE A 98 -14.45 5.73 1.15
CA PHE A 98 -13.47 6.03 2.20
C PHE A 98 -13.11 4.81 3.03
N VAL A 99 -11.82 4.64 3.29
CA VAL A 99 -11.25 3.54 4.05
C VAL A 99 -11.37 3.82 5.54
N ARG A 100 -11.89 2.84 6.29
CA ARG A 100 -12.01 2.90 7.77
C ARG A 100 -11.00 2.04 8.49
N LYS A 101 -10.56 0.94 7.86
CA LYS A 101 -9.62 -0.01 8.46
C LYS A 101 -8.20 0.54 8.36
N LEU A 102 -7.47 0.53 9.46
CA LEU A 102 -6.04 0.83 9.47
C LEU A 102 -5.28 -0.24 8.69
N PHE A 103 -4.48 0.19 7.72
CA PHE A 103 -3.69 -0.70 6.90
C PHE A 103 -2.46 0.03 6.34
N LEU A 104 -1.52 -0.74 5.82
CA LEU A 104 -0.35 -0.25 5.13
C LEU A 104 -0.09 -1.13 3.91
N VAL A 105 0.18 -0.50 2.78
CA VAL A 105 0.70 -1.19 1.60
C VAL A 105 2.05 -0.59 1.26
N ASN A 106 3.07 -1.44 1.27
CA ASN A 106 4.38 -1.11 0.75
C ASN A 106 4.86 -2.23 -0.17
N CYS A 107 5.64 -1.86 -1.17
CA CYS A 107 6.26 -2.75 -2.15
C CYS A 107 7.72 -2.37 -2.41
N TYR A 108 8.27 -1.41 -1.64
CA TYR A 108 9.61 -0.87 -1.84
C TYR A 108 10.45 -0.99 -0.56
N ASN A 109 11.73 -1.29 -0.74
CA ASN A 109 12.78 -1.19 0.28
C ASN A 109 12.55 -2.03 1.56
N PHE A 110 11.72 -3.06 1.51
CA PHE A 110 11.73 -4.07 2.57
C PHE A 110 13.04 -4.84 2.54
N LYS A 111 13.59 -5.11 3.71
CA LYS A 111 14.79 -5.94 3.87
C LYS A 111 14.52 -7.02 4.88
N ILE A 112 15.01 -8.21 4.61
CA ILE A 112 15.01 -9.32 5.55
C ILE A 112 16.45 -9.51 5.98
N ASN A 113 16.73 -9.26 7.26
CA ASN A 113 18.05 -9.41 7.86
C ASN A 113 17.96 -10.52 8.89
N GLY A 114 18.30 -11.75 8.50
CA GLY A 114 18.07 -12.94 9.33
C GLY A 114 16.58 -13.12 9.65
N CYS A 115 16.22 -13.02 10.92
CA CYS A 115 14.84 -13.15 11.40
C CYS A 115 14.05 -11.82 11.40
N LEU A 116 14.62 -10.68 11.01
CA LEU A 116 13.96 -9.38 11.09
C LEU A 116 13.53 -8.88 9.70
N LEU A 117 12.22 -8.66 9.55
CA LEU A 117 11.67 -7.86 8.46
C LEU A 117 11.77 -6.37 8.81
N SER A 118 12.52 -5.63 8.02
CA SER A 118 12.73 -4.19 8.18
C SER A 118 11.86 -3.42 7.20
N ILE A 119 10.98 -2.57 7.73
CA ILE A 119 10.07 -1.71 6.99
C ILE A 119 10.50 -0.25 7.19
N PRO A 120 11.00 0.42 6.15
CA PRO A 120 11.39 1.82 6.29
C PRO A 120 10.15 2.70 6.49
N TYR A 121 10.18 3.61 7.47
CA TYR A 121 9.06 4.49 7.81
C TYR A 121 9.37 5.96 7.47
N LYS A 122 10.49 6.46 8.00
CA LYS A 122 11.05 7.79 7.72
C LYS A 122 12.51 7.66 7.30
N LEU A 123 13.12 8.79 6.92
CA LEU A 123 14.54 8.81 6.59
C LEU A 123 15.36 8.27 7.77
N ARG A 124 16.13 7.19 7.53
CA ARG A 124 16.95 6.49 8.54
C ARG A 124 16.17 5.87 9.72
N GLN A 125 14.84 5.74 9.61
CA GLN A 125 14.02 5.07 10.63
C GLN A 125 13.31 3.87 10.01
N SER A 126 13.59 2.69 10.56
CA SER A 126 12.96 1.44 10.15
C SER A 126 12.22 0.82 11.32
N ILE A 127 11.05 0.29 11.01
CA ILE A 127 10.27 -0.56 11.89
C ILE A 127 10.74 -2.00 11.65
N HIS A 128 11.06 -2.72 12.72
CA HIS A 128 11.47 -4.12 12.64
C HIS A 128 10.34 -5.03 13.13
N ILE A 129 10.07 -6.09 12.37
CA ILE A 129 9.11 -7.14 12.70
C ILE A 129 9.86 -8.47 12.77
N LEU A 130 9.75 -9.15 13.90
CA LEU A 130 10.31 -10.49 14.07
C LEU A 130 9.51 -11.50 13.26
N LEU A 131 10.19 -12.23 12.38
CA LEU A 131 9.60 -13.32 11.60
C LEU A 131 9.51 -14.58 12.47
N ASN A 132 8.39 -15.29 12.42
CA ASN A 132 8.23 -16.57 13.10
C ASN A 132 8.99 -17.68 12.38
N GLU A 133 9.22 -18.79 13.08
CA GLU A 133 10.01 -19.92 12.57
C GLU A 133 9.47 -20.47 11.24
N TYR A 134 8.15 -20.56 11.10
CA TYR A 134 7.51 -21.01 9.87
C TYR A 134 7.83 -20.10 8.68
N THR A 135 7.73 -18.79 8.87
CA THR A 135 8.03 -17.79 7.84
C THR A 135 9.51 -17.83 7.47
N GLN A 136 10.40 -17.95 8.46
CA GLN A 136 11.83 -18.08 8.21
C GLN A 136 12.14 -19.34 7.39
N LYS A 137 11.60 -20.50 7.78
CA LYS A 137 11.78 -21.77 7.05
C LYS A 137 11.32 -21.67 5.59
N ILE A 138 10.17 -21.05 5.36
CA ILE A 138 9.60 -20.88 4.02
C ILE A 138 10.42 -19.94 3.15
N LEU A 139 11.01 -18.89 3.73
CA LEU A 139 11.84 -17.90 3.03
C LEU A 139 13.28 -18.38 2.77
N SER A 140 13.81 -19.31 3.58
CA SER A 140 15.11 -19.92 3.37
C SER A 140 15.12 -21.02 2.31
N ASP A 141 13.94 -21.53 1.95
CA ASP A 141 13.75 -22.57 0.93
C ASP A 141 13.86 -21.95 -0.48
N PRO A 142 14.87 -22.33 -1.29
CA PRO A 142 15.07 -21.77 -2.63
C PRO A 142 13.86 -22.03 -3.53
N ALA A 143 13.52 -21.04 -4.35
CA ALA A 143 12.38 -21.08 -5.28
C ALA A 143 12.66 -21.89 -6.55
#